data_AF-A0A257CX44-F1
#
_entry.id   AF-A0A257CX44-F1
#
_cell.length_a   1.000
_cell.length_b   1.000
_cell.length_c   1.000
_cell.angle_alpha   90.00
_cell.angle_beta   90.00
_cell.angle_gamma   90.00
#
_symmetry.space_group_name_H-M   'P 1'
#
loop_
_entity.id
_entity.type
_entity.pdbx_description
1 polymer ?
#
loop_
_entity_poly.entity_id
_entity_poly.type
_entity_poly.pdbx_seq_one_letter_code
_entity_poly.pdbx_strand_id
1 'polypeptide(L)'
;MFRTQYLDYQQLTDQLAQWAQAHPGFVRLSSIGKSAEGRDIPLLTIGQEPDRLRPAVWIDGNMHATEVCGSSVALAMAEDIIGIHLGKDEAGAKPLPAHMAEAIRGALFYVVPRISPDGAEAILKTGRYVRSSPVNDRTNKSHAYWEASDVDGDGLMGYMRQQDPNGELMELRGEDGVPLNPPVMVPRGPEDAGPFYKLYPEGHIVNFDGAQVPDPYFLSDNLYDLNRNFAHDWKPEHEQAGAGHYPGSAPRIKGGDGLCGPPPPHLYLAELAHLWRCGHPPTGRSGR
;
A
#
# COMPACT_ATOMS: atom_id res chain seq x y z
N MET A 1 7.65 -14.55 11.28
CA MET A 1 6.20 -14.39 11.05
C MET A 1 5.91 -13.54 9.82
N PHE A 2 6.28 -12.25 9.79
CA PHE A 2 5.98 -11.33 8.66
C PHE A 2 6.59 -11.68 7.28
N ARG A 3 7.52 -12.65 7.20
CA ARG A 3 8.12 -13.13 5.94
C ARG A 3 7.29 -14.18 5.19
N THR A 4 6.33 -14.81 5.87
CA THR A 4 5.52 -15.90 5.31
C THR A 4 4.01 -15.63 5.40
N GLN A 5 3.62 -14.55 6.06
CA GLN A 5 2.23 -14.12 6.21
C GLN A 5 2.16 -12.60 6.40
N TYR A 6 1.05 -12.01 5.97
CA TYR A 6 0.75 -10.62 6.29
C TYR A 6 0.23 -10.52 7.72
N LEU A 7 0.76 -9.55 8.47
CA LEU A 7 0.37 -9.33 9.85
C LEU A 7 -0.83 -8.37 9.90
N ASP A 8 -1.81 -8.72 10.74
CA ASP A 8 -2.83 -7.77 11.19
C ASP A 8 -2.20 -6.67 12.07
N TYR A 9 -3.00 -5.67 12.44
CA TYR A 9 -2.49 -4.53 13.22
C TYR A 9 -1.89 -4.96 14.56
N GLN A 10 -2.57 -5.87 15.29
CA GLN A 10 -2.13 -6.30 16.62
C GLN A 10 -0.79 -7.04 16.54
N GLN A 11 -0.69 -8.02 15.65
CA GLN A 11 0.51 -8.80 15.40
C GLN A 11 1.69 -7.91 14.98
N LEU A 12 1.42 -6.91 14.12
CA LEU A 12 2.43 -5.94 13.71
C LEU A 12 2.91 -5.12 14.90
N THR A 13 2.01 -4.57 15.72
CA THR A 13 2.40 -3.76 16.88
C THR A 13 3.11 -4.57 17.96
N ASP A 14 2.71 -5.83 18.15
CA ASP A 14 3.36 -6.73 19.11
C ASP A 14 4.79 -7.03 18.68
N GLN A 15 5.03 -7.25 17.38
CA GLN A 15 6.38 -7.44 16.85
C GLN A 15 7.28 -6.23 17.08
N LEU A 16 6.75 -5.01 16.87
CA LEU A 16 7.49 -3.77 17.11
C LEU A 16 7.77 -3.56 18.59
N ALA A 17 6.79 -3.83 19.46
CA ALA A 17 6.94 -3.72 20.91
C ALA A 17 8.00 -4.70 21.43
N GLN A 18 8.02 -5.93 20.93
CA GLN A 18 9.03 -6.94 21.26
C GLN A 18 10.44 -6.45 20.92
N TRP A 19 10.67 -5.88 19.73
CA TRP A 19 11.98 -5.34 19.36
C TRP A 19 12.40 -4.15 20.23
N ALA A 20 11.49 -3.23 20.53
CA ALA A 20 11.79 -2.09 21.40
C ALA A 20 12.11 -2.52 22.85
N GLN A 21 11.41 -3.53 23.37
CA GLN A 21 11.67 -4.08 24.71
C GLN A 21 12.99 -4.87 24.76
N ALA A 22 13.33 -5.60 23.70
CA ALA A 22 14.56 -6.39 23.64
C ALA A 22 15.81 -5.52 23.46
N HIS A 23 15.69 -4.35 22.82
CA HIS A 23 16.82 -3.51 22.42
C HIS A 23 16.66 -2.02 22.80
N PRO A 24 16.33 -1.67 24.07
CA PRO A 24 15.97 -0.30 24.46
C PRO A 24 17.12 0.70 24.31
N GLY A 25 18.37 0.24 24.19
CA GLY A 25 19.54 1.10 23.99
C GLY A 25 19.63 1.74 22.59
N PHE A 26 18.94 1.19 21.60
CA PHE A 26 18.96 1.71 20.23
C PHE A 26 17.66 1.49 19.45
N VAL A 27 16.60 0.94 20.05
CA VAL A 27 15.28 0.79 19.43
C VAL A 27 14.24 1.46 20.31
N ARG A 28 13.47 2.39 19.74
CA ARG A 28 12.36 3.07 20.42
C ARG A 28 11.09 2.97 19.59
N LEU A 29 10.01 2.50 20.20
CA LEU A 29 8.68 2.53 19.62
C LEU A 29 7.94 3.80 20.07
N SER A 30 7.31 4.48 19.12
CA SER A 30 6.48 5.66 19.32
C SER A 30 5.34 5.68 18.30
N SER A 31 4.54 6.73 18.27
CA SER A 31 3.52 6.93 17.24
C SER A 31 3.61 8.33 16.63
N ILE A 32 3.41 8.40 15.31
CA ILE A 32 3.37 9.68 14.56
C ILE A 32 1.96 10.29 14.50
N GLY A 33 0.96 9.62 15.06
CA GLY A 33 -0.42 10.09 15.02
C GLY A 33 -1.42 8.93 15.11
N LYS A 34 -2.70 9.27 14.99
CA LYS A 34 -3.79 8.30 15.04
C LYS A 34 -4.55 8.21 13.72
N SER A 35 -5.06 7.03 13.44
CA SER A 35 -5.96 6.75 12.33
C SER A 35 -7.39 7.28 12.61
N ALA A 36 -8.34 7.06 11.71
CA ALA A 36 -9.74 7.53 11.90
C ALA A 36 -10.41 6.74 13.01
N GLU A 37 -10.10 5.45 13.03
CA GLU A 37 -10.61 4.51 14.01
C GLU A 37 -9.77 4.52 15.30
N GLY A 38 -8.86 5.48 15.46
CA GLY A 38 -8.11 5.72 16.70
C GLY A 38 -6.87 4.84 16.91
N ARG A 39 -6.47 4.03 15.92
CA ARG A 39 -5.25 3.22 15.96
C ARG A 39 -4.02 4.10 15.88
N ASP A 40 -2.99 3.80 16.67
CA ASP A 40 -1.70 4.47 16.54
C ASP A 40 -1.03 4.11 15.21
N ILE A 41 -0.39 5.10 14.58
CA ILE A 41 0.47 4.87 13.42
C ILE A 41 1.88 4.64 13.97
N PRO A 42 2.40 3.40 13.99
CA PRO A 42 3.59 3.06 14.76
C PRO A 42 4.86 3.51 14.05
N LEU A 43 5.77 4.13 14.80
CA LEU A 43 7.11 4.51 14.36
C LEU A 43 8.17 3.81 15.21
N LEU A 44 9.03 3.04 14.56
CA LEU A 44 10.23 2.46 15.15
C LEU A 44 11.44 3.35 14.81
N THR A 45 12.04 3.95 15.84
CA THR A 45 13.32 4.66 15.71
C THR A 45 14.45 3.70 16.04
N ILE A 46 15.40 3.49 15.11
CA ILE A 46 16.52 2.55 15.26
C ILE A 46 17.85 3.30 15.12
N GLY A 47 18.69 3.23 16.14
CA GLY A 47 20.02 3.82 16.25
C GLY A 47 20.32 4.34 17.66
N GLN A 48 21.61 4.38 18.02
CA GLN A 48 22.07 4.89 19.33
C GLN A 48 21.99 6.42 19.39
N GLU A 49 21.83 7.03 20.57
CA GLU A 49 21.84 8.50 20.71
C GLU A 49 20.87 9.21 19.74
N PRO A 50 19.55 8.95 19.82
CA PRO A 50 18.57 9.46 18.85
C PRO A 50 18.52 11.00 18.73
N ASP A 51 19.00 11.72 19.74
CA ASP A 51 19.05 13.19 19.76
C ASP A 51 20.30 13.76 19.05
N ARG A 52 21.26 12.92 18.66
CA ARG A 52 22.48 13.36 17.98
C ARG A 52 22.20 13.63 16.51
N LEU A 53 22.54 14.84 16.06
CA LEU A 53 22.44 15.23 14.65
C LEU A 53 23.38 14.37 13.78
N ARG A 54 22.80 13.57 12.89
CA ARG A 54 23.50 12.67 11.97
C ARG A 54 22.60 12.29 10.78
N PRO A 55 23.11 11.61 9.74
CA PRO A 55 22.27 11.13 8.64
C PRO A 55 21.09 10.30 9.16
N ALA A 56 19.89 10.61 8.65
CA ALA A 56 18.67 9.90 8.98
C ALA A 56 18.02 9.34 7.73
N VAL A 57 17.40 8.17 7.86
CA VAL A 57 16.69 7.49 6.77
C VAL A 57 15.26 7.23 7.20
N TRP A 58 14.32 7.63 6.37
CA TRP A 58 12.90 7.34 6.54
C TRP A 58 12.51 6.15 5.67
N ILE A 59 11.85 5.16 6.26
CA ILE A 59 11.33 3.96 5.60
C ILE A 59 9.86 3.83 5.98
N ASP A 60 8.96 3.88 5.01
CA ASP A 60 7.56 3.58 5.24
C ASP A 60 6.98 2.57 4.25
N GLY A 61 5.86 1.98 4.64
CA GLY A 61 5.12 1.03 3.84
C GLY A 61 3.62 1.12 4.06
N ASN A 62 2.89 0.59 3.07
CA ASN A 62 1.43 0.42 3.12
C ASN A 62 0.67 1.74 3.35
N MET A 63 0.99 2.78 2.57
CA MET A 63 0.10 3.95 2.48
C MET A 63 -1.18 3.63 1.69
N HIS A 64 -1.08 2.74 0.70
CA HIS A 64 -2.24 2.11 0.07
C HIS A 64 -2.55 0.82 0.80
N ALA A 65 -3.81 0.64 1.18
CA ALA A 65 -4.26 -0.43 2.06
C ALA A 65 -3.98 -1.82 1.49
N THR A 66 -4.20 -2.01 0.18
CA THR A 66 -4.02 -3.27 -0.54
C THR A 66 -2.55 -3.71 -0.64
N GLU A 67 -1.60 -2.78 -0.52
CA GLU A 67 -0.16 -3.02 -0.69
C GLU A 67 0.46 -3.51 0.64
N VAL A 68 -0.14 -4.51 1.27
CA VAL A 68 0.25 -5.02 2.61
C VAL A 68 1.64 -5.64 2.64
N CYS A 69 2.16 -6.04 1.48
CA CYS A 69 3.54 -6.50 1.34
C CYS A 69 4.58 -5.41 1.68
N GLY A 70 4.25 -4.14 1.48
CA GLY A 70 5.11 -3.01 1.86
C GLY A 70 5.43 -3.02 3.37
N SER A 71 4.46 -3.40 4.20
CA SER A 71 4.67 -3.56 5.65
C SER A 71 5.65 -4.68 5.98
N SER A 72 5.53 -5.84 5.31
CA SER A 72 6.47 -6.96 5.50
C SER A 72 7.89 -6.59 5.10
N VAL A 73 8.06 -5.81 4.01
CA VAL A 73 9.38 -5.33 3.57
C VAL A 73 9.96 -4.34 4.58
N ALA A 74 9.17 -3.37 5.05
CA ALA A 74 9.62 -2.42 6.08
C ALA A 74 10.04 -3.13 7.39
N LEU A 75 9.29 -4.17 7.81
CA LEU A 75 9.65 -5.00 8.95
C LEU A 75 10.93 -5.81 8.71
N ALA A 76 11.15 -6.35 7.50
CA ALA A 76 12.38 -7.05 7.15
C ALA A 76 13.60 -6.13 7.19
N MET A 77 13.46 -4.90 6.67
CA MET A 77 14.52 -3.89 6.74
C MET A 77 14.82 -3.52 8.20
N ALA A 78 13.79 -3.31 9.03
CA ALA A 78 13.97 -3.02 10.45
C ALA A 78 14.71 -4.16 11.18
N GLU A 79 14.36 -5.42 10.90
CA GLU A 79 15.04 -6.57 11.50
C GLU A 79 16.51 -6.65 11.07
N ASP A 80 16.82 -6.42 9.80
CA ASP A 80 18.20 -6.40 9.31
C ASP A 80 19.01 -5.27 9.96
N ILE A 81 18.45 -4.06 10.07
CA ILE A 81 19.10 -2.91 10.73
C ILE A 81 19.36 -3.20 12.22
N ILE A 82 18.39 -3.80 12.92
CA ILE A 82 18.57 -4.26 14.31
C ILE A 82 19.70 -5.29 14.37
N GLY A 83 19.71 -6.27 13.46
CA GLY A 83 20.76 -7.27 13.34
C GLY A 83 22.16 -6.65 13.20
N ILE A 84 22.30 -5.63 12.36
CA ILE A 84 23.57 -4.91 12.16
C ILE A 84 24.03 -4.23 13.46
N HIS A 85 23.13 -3.63 14.25
CA HIS A 85 23.46 -3.10 15.57
C HIS A 85 23.88 -4.18 16.58
N LEU A 86 23.43 -5.42 16.39
CA LEU A 86 23.82 -6.59 17.19
C LEU A 86 25.09 -7.30 16.68
N GLY A 87 25.75 -6.75 15.65
CA GLY A 87 26.98 -7.31 15.07
C GLY A 87 26.75 -8.31 13.94
N LYS A 88 25.50 -8.47 13.48
CA LYS A 88 25.17 -9.29 12.31
C LYS A 88 25.23 -8.44 11.04
N ASP A 89 26.39 -8.43 10.40
CA ASP A 89 26.64 -7.68 9.15
C ASP A 89 26.03 -8.38 7.93
N GLU A 90 24.70 -8.52 7.93
CA GLU A 90 23.92 -9.11 6.85
C GLU A 90 22.69 -8.26 6.52
N ALA A 91 22.31 -8.24 5.25
CA ALA A 91 21.04 -7.67 4.79
C ALA A 91 20.42 -8.60 3.74
N GLY A 92 19.12 -8.91 3.86
CA GLY A 92 18.44 -9.85 2.97
C GLY A 92 19.07 -11.24 2.94
N ALA A 93 19.56 -11.71 4.09
CA ALA A 93 20.31 -12.98 4.25
C ALA A 93 21.60 -13.08 3.43
N LYS A 94 22.23 -11.94 3.09
CA LYS A 94 23.54 -11.89 2.42
C LYS A 94 24.53 -11.09 3.26
N PRO A 95 25.81 -11.48 3.30
CA PRO A 95 26.85 -10.71 3.96
C PRO A 95 26.94 -9.29 3.39
N LEU A 96 27.06 -8.32 4.29
CA LEU A 96 27.21 -6.91 3.95
C LEU A 96 28.70 -6.51 4.11
N PRO A 97 29.28 -5.75 3.17
CA PRO A 97 30.62 -5.20 3.34
C PRO A 97 30.73 -4.35 4.62
N ALA A 98 31.82 -4.49 5.37
CA ALA A 98 32.00 -3.85 6.68
C ALA A 98 31.75 -2.33 6.66
N HIS A 99 32.24 -1.62 5.63
CA HIS A 99 32.03 -0.17 5.51
C HIS A 99 30.55 0.23 5.35
N MET A 100 29.71 -0.64 4.77
CA MET A 100 28.27 -0.40 4.66
C MET A 100 27.58 -0.66 6.00
N ALA A 101 27.98 -1.70 6.73
CA ALA A 101 27.48 -1.97 8.08
C ALA A 101 27.80 -0.80 9.02
N GLU A 102 29.02 -0.27 8.97
CA GLU A 102 29.41 0.92 9.74
C GLU A 102 28.60 2.17 9.35
N ALA A 103 28.34 2.38 8.06
CA ALA A 103 27.48 3.47 7.61
C ALA A 103 26.05 3.36 8.16
N ILE A 104 25.49 2.14 8.19
CA ILE A 104 24.17 1.88 8.79
C ILE A 104 24.21 2.14 10.30
N ARG A 105 25.21 1.63 11.03
CA ARG A 105 25.34 1.91 12.49
C ARG A 105 25.46 3.41 12.80
N GLY A 106 26.09 4.15 11.90
CA GLY A 106 26.29 5.59 12.02
C GLY A 106 25.05 6.45 11.71
N ALA A 107 24.01 5.88 11.12
CA ALA A 107 22.78 6.57 10.75
C ALA A 107 21.66 6.37 11.79
N LEU A 108 20.58 7.15 11.67
CA LEU A 108 19.33 6.96 12.40
C LEU A 108 18.23 6.51 11.43
N PHE A 109 17.44 5.50 11.78
CA PHE A 109 16.36 5.01 10.93
C PHE A 109 15.01 5.25 11.59
N TYR A 110 14.08 5.80 10.82
CA TYR A 110 12.68 5.98 11.19
C TYR A 110 11.84 5.06 10.32
N VAL A 111 11.30 3.99 10.91
CA VAL A 111 10.56 2.96 10.19
C VAL A 111 9.08 3.02 10.57
N VAL A 112 8.22 3.31 9.60
CA VAL A 112 6.76 3.31 9.73
C VAL A 112 6.19 2.20 8.86
N PRO A 113 6.09 0.97 9.36
CA PRO A 113 5.72 -0.18 8.51
C PRO A 113 4.27 -0.11 8.05
N ARG A 114 3.41 0.71 8.66
CA ARG A 114 1.97 0.75 8.37
C ARG A 114 1.44 2.18 8.47
N ILE A 115 1.46 2.90 7.35
CA ILE A 115 0.88 4.25 7.26
C ILE A 115 -0.65 4.22 7.31
N SER A 116 -1.28 3.21 6.68
CA SER A 116 -2.74 3.06 6.68
C SER A 116 -3.24 1.84 7.46
N PRO A 117 -3.26 1.89 8.81
CA PRO A 117 -3.69 0.75 9.62
C PRO A 117 -5.17 0.41 9.44
N ASP A 118 -6.07 1.40 9.33
CA ASP A 118 -7.52 1.14 9.17
C ASP A 118 -7.83 0.46 7.84
N GLY A 119 -7.21 0.93 6.76
CA GLY A 119 -7.42 0.32 5.45
C GLY A 119 -6.86 -1.09 5.36
N ALA A 120 -5.66 -1.32 5.92
CA ALA A 120 -5.09 -2.66 5.98
C ALA A 120 -5.96 -3.64 6.78
N GLU A 121 -6.52 -3.20 7.90
CA GLU A 121 -7.43 -4.01 8.72
C GLU A 121 -8.71 -4.35 7.95
N ALA A 122 -9.28 -3.39 7.21
CA ALA A 122 -10.43 -3.66 6.35
C ALA A 122 -10.12 -4.76 5.31
N ILE A 123 -8.99 -4.64 4.62
CA ILE A 123 -8.55 -5.64 3.63
C ILE A 123 -8.34 -7.01 4.28
N LEU A 124 -7.55 -7.08 5.36
CA LEU A 124 -7.13 -8.34 5.96
C LEU A 124 -8.24 -9.07 6.71
N LYS A 125 -9.26 -8.34 7.21
CA LYS A 125 -10.34 -8.92 8.02
C LYS A 125 -11.65 -9.12 7.27
N THR A 126 -11.88 -8.37 6.20
CA THR A 126 -13.17 -8.37 5.49
C THR A 126 -13.06 -8.60 3.99
N GLY A 127 -11.85 -8.70 3.43
CA GLY A 127 -11.64 -8.81 1.97
C GLY A 127 -11.97 -7.54 1.18
N ARG A 128 -12.70 -6.58 1.77
CA ARG A 128 -13.14 -5.33 1.14
C ARG A 128 -11.98 -4.52 0.57
N TYR A 129 -12.07 -4.18 -0.71
CA TYR A 129 -11.16 -3.25 -1.35
C TYR A 129 -11.26 -1.84 -0.72
N VAL A 130 -10.11 -1.29 -0.36
CA VAL A 130 -9.94 0.09 0.12
C VAL A 130 -8.67 0.64 -0.53
N ARG A 131 -8.69 1.87 -1.06
CA ARG A 131 -7.50 2.45 -1.69
C ARG A 131 -6.43 2.78 -0.64
N SER A 132 -6.72 3.71 0.26
CA SER A 132 -5.89 3.96 1.44
C SER A 132 -6.69 3.87 2.71
N SER A 133 -7.78 4.63 2.87
CA SER A 133 -8.57 4.66 4.10
C SER A 133 -10.04 4.33 3.85
N PRO A 134 -10.72 3.62 4.78
CA PRO A 134 -12.14 3.33 4.66
C PRO A 134 -13.03 4.57 4.91
N VAL A 135 -12.45 5.72 5.26
CA VAL A 135 -13.21 6.97 5.47
C VAL A 135 -13.88 7.39 4.18
N ASN A 136 -15.20 7.53 4.24
CA ASN A 136 -16.04 8.01 3.16
C ASN A 136 -16.58 9.40 3.49
N ASP A 137 -15.76 10.43 3.27
CA ASP A 137 -16.15 11.85 3.39
C ASP A 137 -16.43 12.50 2.03
N ARG A 138 -16.76 11.67 1.02
CA ARG A 138 -17.08 12.17 -0.33
C ARG A 138 -18.27 13.12 -0.30
N THR A 139 -18.18 14.22 -1.04
CA THR A 139 -19.25 15.23 -1.11
C THR A 139 -20.50 14.69 -1.83
N ASN A 140 -20.33 13.88 -2.87
CA ASN A 140 -21.43 13.36 -3.68
C ASN A 140 -21.69 11.88 -3.36
N LYS A 141 -22.64 11.60 -2.48
CA LYS A 141 -23.06 10.24 -2.09
C LYS A 141 -24.46 9.85 -2.57
N SER A 142 -25.18 10.77 -3.21
CA SER A 142 -26.58 10.58 -3.60
C SER A 142 -26.76 9.87 -4.94
N HIS A 143 -25.71 9.80 -5.77
CA HIS A 143 -25.75 9.06 -7.03
C HIS A 143 -25.55 7.56 -6.79
N ALA A 144 -25.85 6.77 -7.82
CA ALA A 144 -25.54 5.34 -7.81
C ALA A 144 -24.03 5.13 -7.80
N TYR A 145 -23.49 4.41 -6.81
CA TYR A 145 -22.07 4.12 -6.74
C TYR A 145 -21.82 2.69 -6.29
N TRP A 146 -20.60 2.25 -6.57
CA TRP A 146 -20.17 0.89 -6.29
C TRP A 146 -19.56 0.80 -4.89
N GLU A 147 -20.15 -0.02 -4.02
CA GLU A 147 -19.68 -0.30 -2.67
C GLU A 147 -19.03 -1.68 -2.63
N ALA A 148 -17.72 -1.70 -2.38
CA ALA A 148 -16.93 -2.91 -2.37
C ALA A 148 -17.29 -3.77 -1.15
N SER A 149 -17.60 -5.05 -1.38
CA SER A 149 -17.84 -6.00 -0.31
C SER A 149 -17.62 -7.43 -0.78
N ASP A 150 -17.07 -8.26 0.08
CA ASP A 150 -17.10 -9.71 -0.05
C ASP A 150 -18.56 -10.18 0.20
N VAL A 151 -19.27 -10.54 -0.88
CA VAL A 151 -20.71 -10.83 -0.86
C VAL A 151 -20.97 -12.28 -0.44
N ASP A 152 -20.08 -13.21 -0.77
CA ASP A 152 -20.25 -14.62 -0.44
C ASP A 152 -19.51 -15.05 0.84
N GLY A 153 -18.63 -14.20 1.38
CA GLY A 153 -17.97 -14.37 2.67
C GLY A 153 -16.78 -15.32 2.62
N ASP A 154 -16.19 -15.56 1.45
CA ASP A 154 -15.03 -16.43 1.29
C ASP A 154 -13.69 -15.77 1.68
N GLY A 155 -13.72 -14.48 2.01
CA GLY A 155 -12.57 -13.67 2.40
C GLY A 155 -11.81 -13.05 1.22
N LEU A 156 -12.27 -13.23 -0.02
CA LEU A 156 -11.65 -12.74 -1.24
C LEU A 156 -12.65 -11.90 -2.04
N MET A 157 -12.36 -10.62 -2.23
CA MET A 157 -13.15 -9.81 -3.15
C MET A 157 -12.72 -10.08 -4.59
N GLY A 158 -13.64 -10.63 -5.39
CA GLY A 158 -13.41 -11.02 -6.78
C GLY A 158 -14.04 -10.09 -7.81
N TYR A 159 -14.27 -10.65 -8.99
CA TYR A 159 -15.02 -10.03 -10.08
C TYR A 159 -16.07 -11.02 -10.61
N MET A 160 -17.28 -10.53 -10.84
CA MET A 160 -18.32 -11.23 -11.57
C MET A 160 -18.11 -11.08 -13.08
N ARG A 161 -18.17 -12.21 -13.79
CA ARG A 161 -18.16 -12.26 -15.26
C ARG A 161 -19.58 -12.27 -15.76
N GLN A 162 -19.99 -11.22 -16.48
CA GLN A 162 -21.26 -11.21 -17.19
C GLN A 162 -21.00 -11.41 -18.67
N GLN A 163 -21.56 -12.48 -19.25
CA GLN A 163 -21.52 -12.67 -20.69
C GLN A 163 -22.35 -11.58 -21.38
N ASP A 164 -21.74 -10.82 -22.27
CA ASP A 164 -22.34 -9.70 -22.99
C ASP A 164 -21.76 -9.68 -24.41
N PRO A 165 -22.57 -9.68 -25.49
CA PRO A 165 -22.08 -9.53 -26.87
C PRO A 165 -21.21 -8.28 -27.10
N ASN A 166 -21.40 -7.25 -26.28
CA ASN A 166 -20.62 -6.01 -26.29
C ASN A 166 -19.51 -5.99 -25.22
N GLY A 167 -19.18 -7.14 -24.63
CA GLY A 167 -18.08 -7.26 -23.68
C GLY A 167 -16.73 -6.97 -24.31
N GLU A 168 -15.82 -6.43 -23.49
CA GLU A 168 -14.46 -6.03 -23.91
C GLU A 168 -13.43 -7.15 -23.70
N LEU A 169 -13.80 -8.19 -22.94
CA LEU A 169 -12.91 -9.25 -22.53
C LEU A 169 -13.39 -10.60 -23.03
N MET A 170 -12.46 -11.52 -23.26
CA MET A 170 -12.73 -12.93 -23.50
C MET A 170 -11.82 -13.80 -22.64
N GLU A 171 -12.18 -15.07 -22.50
CA GLU A 171 -11.31 -16.04 -21.82
C GLU A 171 -10.15 -16.42 -22.72
N LEU A 172 -8.93 -16.32 -22.19
CA LEU A 172 -7.76 -16.86 -22.85
C LEU A 172 -7.86 -18.40 -22.86
N ARG A 173 -7.75 -18.96 -24.06
CA ARG A 173 -7.87 -20.38 -24.32
C ARG A 173 -6.54 -20.95 -24.81
N GLY A 174 -6.27 -22.20 -24.43
CA GLY A 174 -5.14 -22.96 -24.95
C GLY A 174 -5.33 -23.33 -26.43
N GLU A 175 -4.33 -23.98 -27.01
CA GLU A 175 -4.41 -24.49 -28.39
C GLU A 175 -5.53 -25.52 -28.59
N ASP A 176 -5.96 -26.16 -27.50
CA ASP A 176 -7.08 -27.09 -27.44
C ASP A 176 -8.46 -26.40 -27.38
N GLY A 177 -8.50 -25.07 -27.36
CA GLY A 177 -9.72 -24.28 -27.27
C GLY A 177 -10.35 -24.23 -25.87
N VAL A 178 -9.68 -24.77 -24.85
CA VAL A 178 -10.17 -24.82 -23.46
C VAL A 178 -9.64 -23.60 -22.69
N PRO A 179 -10.43 -22.96 -21.80
CA PRO A 179 -9.92 -21.88 -20.96
C PRO A 179 -8.74 -22.34 -20.11
N LEU A 180 -7.75 -21.47 -19.94
CA LEU A 180 -6.61 -21.78 -19.07
C LEU A 180 -7.05 -22.04 -17.62
N ASN A 181 -6.21 -22.77 -16.89
CA ASN A 181 -6.36 -22.97 -15.45
C ASN A 181 -5.06 -22.57 -14.73
N PRO A 182 -5.03 -21.47 -13.97
CA PRO A 182 -6.16 -20.60 -13.63
C PRO A 182 -6.67 -19.79 -14.84
N PRO A 183 -7.98 -19.42 -14.86
CA PRO A 183 -8.57 -18.69 -15.96
C PRO A 183 -8.02 -17.27 -16.06
N VAL A 184 -7.72 -16.84 -17.28
CA VAL A 184 -7.19 -15.51 -17.59
C VAL A 184 -8.16 -14.81 -18.53
N MET A 185 -8.52 -13.56 -18.22
CA MET A 185 -9.29 -12.70 -19.10
C MET A 185 -8.34 -11.83 -19.93
N VAL A 186 -8.60 -11.71 -21.23
CA VAL A 186 -7.81 -10.88 -22.14
C VAL A 186 -8.72 -9.95 -22.94
N PRO A 187 -8.24 -8.76 -23.34
CA PRO A 187 -8.97 -7.91 -24.29
C PRO A 187 -9.29 -8.67 -25.57
N ARG A 188 -10.53 -8.54 -26.05
CA ARG A 188 -10.93 -9.09 -27.36
C ARG A 188 -10.25 -8.32 -28.51
N GLY A 189 -9.95 -9.04 -29.57
CA GLY A 189 -9.59 -8.50 -30.88
C GLY A 189 -10.82 -8.22 -31.76
N PRO A 190 -10.61 -7.54 -32.90
CA PRO A 190 -11.68 -7.24 -33.85
C PRO A 190 -12.33 -8.48 -34.48
N GLU A 191 -11.52 -9.50 -34.74
CA GLU A 191 -11.92 -10.74 -35.43
C GLU A 191 -12.29 -11.89 -34.47
N ASP A 192 -12.16 -11.65 -33.16
CA ASP A 192 -12.45 -12.70 -32.19
C ASP A 192 -13.93 -13.05 -32.20
N ALA A 193 -14.22 -14.34 -32.08
CA ALA A 193 -15.54 -14.82 -31.79
C ALA A 193 -15.72 -14.91 -30.28
N GLY A 194 -16.92 -14.56 -29.80
CA GLY A 194 -17.26 -14.69 -28.38
C GLY A 194 -17.20 -16.14 -27.87
N PRO A 195 -17.51 -16.36 -26.58
CA PRO A 195 -18.21 -15.44 -25.72
C PRO A 195 -17.34 -14.28 -25.24
N PHE A 196 -17.94 -13.08 -25.20
CA PHE A 196 -17.34 -11.90 -24.59
C PHE A 196 -17.98 -11.63 -23.22
N TYR A 197 -17.23 -10.94 -22.39
CA TYR A 197 -17.58 -10.69 -21.01
C TYR A 197 -17.30 -9.24 -20.62
N LYS A 198 -18.14 -8.72 -19.73
CA LYS A 198 -17.83 -7.58 -18.87
C LYS A 198 -17.48 -8.09 -17.48
N LEU A 199 -16.55 -7.40 -16.83
CA LEU A 199 -16.21 -7.66 -15.45
C LEU A 199 -16.82 -6.58 -14.57
N TYR A 200 -17.52 -7.01 -13.53
CA TYR A 200 -17.98 -6.15 -12.45
C TYR A 200 -17.27 -6.58 -11.19
N PRO A 201 -16.67 -5.67 -10.43
CA PRO A 201 -16.07 -6.06 -9.16
C PRO A 201 -17.18 -6.56 -8.21
N GLU A 202 -16.81 -7.31 -7.19
CA GLU A 202 -17.73 -7.92 -6.24
C GLU A 202 -18.17 -6.96 -5.12
N GLY A 203 -19.49 -6.75 -5.01
CA GLY A 203 -20.04 -5.71 -4.15
C GLY A 203 -21.47 -5.33 -4.50
N HIS A 204 -21.91 -4.18 -3.99
CA HIS A 204 -23.27 -3.68 -4.14
C HIS A 204 -23.30 -2.33 -4.86
N ILE A 205 -24.37 -2.08 -5.61
CA ILE A 205 -24.65 -0.75 -6.16
C ILE A 205 -25.58 -0.04 -5.18
N VAL A 206 -25.05 0.93 -4.45
CA VAL A 206 -25.82 1.80 -3.56
C VAL A 206 -26.58 2.82 -4.41
N ASN A 207 -27.82 3.15 -4.03
CA ASN A 207 -28.73 4.05 -4.77
C ASN A 207 -29.02 3.59 -6.22
N PHE A 208 -29.06 2.29 -6.48
CA PHE A 208 -29.38 1.77 -7.81
C PHE A 208 -30.78 2.23 -8.26
N ASP A 209 -30.85 2.78 -9.47
CA ASP A 209 -32.08 3.32 -10.08
C ASP A 209 -32.89 2.26 -10.84
N GLY A 210 -32.43 1.00 -10.85
CA GLY A 210 -33.05 -0.10 -11.58
C GLY A 210 -32.63 -0.21 -13.05
N ALA A 211 -31.80 0.70 -13.55
CA ALA A 211 -31.48 0.80 -14.98
C ALA A 211 -29.99 0.96 -15.29
N GLN A 212 -29.26 1.81 -14.56
CA GLN A 212 -27.86 2.13 -14.85
C GLN A 212 -26.90 1.51 -13.82
N VAL A 213 -26.02 0.65 -14.33
CA VAL A 213 -24.87 0.16 -13.57
C VAL A 213 -23.76 1.21 -13.67
N PRO A 214 -23.32 1.84 -12.57
CA PRO A 214 -22.25 2.82 -12.60
C PRO A 214 -20.91 2.14 -12.90
N ASP A 215 -20.00 2.87 -13.55
CA ASP A 215 -18.64 2.39 -13.75
C ASP A 215 -17.92 2.23 -12.39
N PRO A 216 -17.21 1.12 -12.16
CA PRO A 216 -16.42 0.95 -10.96
C PRO A 216 -15.23 1.92 -10.95
N TYR A 217 -14.99 2.54 -9.80
CA TYR A 217 -13.93 3.50 -9.59
C TYR A 217 -13.15 3.16 -8.32
N PHE A 218 -11.83 3.38 -8.33
CA PHE A 218 -10.96 2.99 -7.21
C PHE A 218 -11.23 3.79 -5.90
N LEU A 219 -12.01 4.87 -5.98
CA LEU A 219 -12.54 5.65 -4.84
C LEU A 219 -14.08 5.69 -4.87
N SER A 220 -14.75 4.64 -5.41
CA SER A 220 -16.21 4.62 -5.52
C SER A 220 -16.93 4.75 -4.19
N ASP A 221 -16.35 4.28 -3.08
CA ASP A 221 -16.98 4.24 -1.76
C ASP A 221 -16.13 4.85 -0.63
N ASN A 222 -14.98 5.44 -0.96
CA ASN A 222 -14.04 6.04 -0.01
C ASN A 222 -13.37 7.28 -0.62
N LEU A 223 -12.72 8.11 0.19
CA LEU A 223 -12.21 9.41 -0.28
C LEU A 223 -10.70 9.43 -0.54
N TYR A 224 -9.90 8.78 0.30
CA TYR A 224 -8.47 9.11 0.37
C TYR A 224 -7.58 8.13 -0.42
N ASP A 225 -6.75 8.71 -1.29
CA ASP A 225 -5.46 8.15 -1.71
C ASP A 225 -4.37 8.97 -0.98
N LEU A 226 -3.75 8.38 0.06
CA LEU A 226 -2.85 9.12 0.95
C LEU A 226 -1.61 9.67 0.22
N ASN A 227 -1.18 9.03 -0.87
CA ASN A 227 -0.06 9.51 -1.68
C ASN A 227 -0.32 10.89 -2.30
N ARG A 228 -1.60 11.23 -2.46
CA ARG A 228 -2.06 12.46 -3.11
C ARG A 228 -2.35 13.58 -2.13
N ASN A 229 -2.25 13.32 -0.83
CA ASN A 229 -2.63 14.27 0.23
C ASN A 229 -1.43 15.03 0.82
N PHE A 230 -0.20 14.74 0.37
CA PHE A 230 1.01 15.50 0.73
C PHE A 230 1.00 16.92 0.15
N ALA A 231 1.46 17.90 0.94
CA ALA A 231 1.42 19.31 0.54
C ALA A 231 2.25 19.66 -0.70
N HIS A 232 3.32 18.90 -0.98
CA HIS A 232 4.27 19.22 -2.04
C HIS A 232 3.72 19.06 -3.48
N ASP A 233 2.71 18.21 -3.69
CA ASP A 233 2.06 18.01 -4.99
C ASP A 233 0.54 17.81 -4.82
N TRP A 234 -0.02 18.48 -3.80
CA TRP A 234 -1.46 18.44 -3.58
C TRP A 234 -2.19 19.20 -4.69
N LYS A 235 -3.25 18.59 -5.21
CA LYS A 235 -4.14 19.19 -6.22
C LYS A 235 -5.60 18.94 -5.85
N PRO A 236 -6.52 19.84 -6.22
CA PRO A 236 -7.94 19.65 -5.95
C PRO A 236 -8.53 18.45 -6.72
N GLU A 237 -9.67 17.95 -6.25
CA GLU A 237 -10.31 16.70 -6.73
C GLU A 237 -10.52 16.63 -8.25
N HIS A 238 -10.81 17.76 -8.91
CA HIS A 238 -11.02 17.81 -10.36
C HIS A 238 -9.74 17.64 -11.19
N GLU A 239 -8.57 17.87 -10.58
CA GLU A 239 -7.26 17.63 -11.19
C GLU A 239 -6.65 16.31 -10.72
N GLN A 240 -6.89 15.93 -9.46
CA GLN A 240 -6.31 14.77 -8.81
C GLN A 240 -7.30 14.17 -7.82
N ALA A 241 -8.00 13.13 -8.26
CA ALA A 241 -8.95 12.44 -7.41
C ALA A 241 -8.28 11.81 -6.18
N GLY A 242 -8.93 11.92 -5.03
CA GLY A 242 -8.50 11.30 -3.78
C GLY A 242 -7.42 12.05 -3.01
N ALA A 243 -7.05 13.25 -3.45
CA ALA A 243 -6.14 14.13 -2.74
C ALA A 243 -6.72 14.69 -1.43
N GLY A 244 -8.01 14.48 -1.15
CA GLY A 244 -8.70 15.03 0.02
C GLY A 244 -9.10 16.49 -0.14
N HIS A 245 -9.70 17.06 0.90
CA HIS A 245 -10.28 18.41 0.84
C HIS A 245 -9.24 19.53 0.79
N TYR A 246 -8.06 19.30 1.37
CA TYR A 246 -6.93 20.23 1.42
C TYR A 246 -5.64 19.46 1.77
N PRO A 247 -4.44 20.03 1.57
CA PRO A 247 -3.18 19.39 1.95
C PRO A 247 -3.19 18.93 3.41
N GLY A 248 -2.83 17.67 3.66
CA GLY A 248 -2.82 17.10 5.01
C GLY A 248 -4.20 16.95 5.66
N SER A 249 -5.30 17.08 4.91
CA SER A 249 -6.65 16.91 5.46
C SER A 249 -6.90 15.50 6.00
N ALA A 250 -6.23 14.48 5.46
CA ALA A 250 -6.35 13.12 5.95
C ALA A 250 -5.82 13.06 7.41
N PRO A 251 -6.55 12.47 8.37
CA PRO A 251 -6.12 12.50 9.77
C PRO A 251 -4.75 11.85 10.02
N ARG A 252 -4.30 10.97 9.13
CA ARG A 252 -2.97 10.33 9.16
C ARG A 252 -1.81 11.27 8.78
N ILE A 253 -2.08 12.36 8.06
CA ILE A 253 -1.04 13.27 7.53
C ILE A 253 -0.87 14.53 8.40
N LYS A 254 -1.87 14.90 9.21
CA LYS A 254 -1.77 16.05 10.15
C LYS A 254 -0.62 15.94 11.16
N GLY A 255 -0.17 14.73 11.50
CA GLY A 255 0.98 14.50 12.38
C GLY A 255 2.35 14.60 11.69
N GLY A 256 2.37 14.66 10.35
CA GLY A 256 3.57 14.70 9.52
C GLY A 256 4.01 16.11 9.09
N ASP A 257 3.27 17.15 9.44
CA ASP A 257 3.57 18.55 9.02
C ASP A 257 4.94 19.06 9.51
N GLY A 258 5.58 18.37 10.47
CA GLY A 258 6.97 18.64 10.87
C GLY A 258 8.04 18.12 9.89
N LEU A 259 7.67 17.25 8.95
CA LEU A 259 8.56 16.64 7.94
C LEU A 259 8.31 17.16 6.51
N CYS A 260 7.25 17.93 6.29
CA CYS A 260 6.91 18.54 4.99
C CYS A 260 7.44 19.97 4.79
N GLY A 261 8.21 20.50 5.75
CA GLY A 261 9.18 21.57 5.44
C GLY A 261 10.33 21.01 4.59
N PRO A 262 11.21 21.85 4.00
CA PRO A 262 12.41 21.34 3.35
C PRO A 262 13.09 20.35 4.31
N PRO A 263 13.43 19.13 3.86
CA PRO A 263 14.00 18.14 4.75
C PRO A 263 15.20 18.77 5.46
N PRO A 264 15.42 18.48 6.76
CA PRO A 264 16.71 18.74 7.35
C PRO A 264 17.76 18.20 6.37
N PRO A 265 18.90 18.89 6.12
CA PRO A 265 19.82 18.56 5.02
C PRO A 265 20.48 17.16 5.08
N HIS A 266 20.03 16.32 6.00
CA HIS A 266 20.51 14.98 6.35
C HIS A 266 19.41 13.90 6.35
N LEU A 267 18.17 14.19 5.91
CA LEU A 267 17.09 13.19 5.80
C LEU A 267 16.99 12.63 4.37
N TYR A 268 17.23 11.32 4.22
CA TYR A 268 17.01 10.58 2.98
C TYR A 268 15.68 9.83 3.04
N LEU A 269 14.79 10.06 2.06
CA LEU A 269 13.49 9.40 1.96
C LEU A 269 13.59 8.12 1.11
N ALA A 270 13.14 6.99 1.64
CA ALA A 270 12.93 5.75 0.90
C ALA A 270 11.47 5.32 1.04
N GLU A 271 10.67 5.62 0.01
CA GLU A 271 9.26 5.22 -0.06
C GLU A 271 9.14 3.89 -0.81
N LEU A 272 8.57 2.86 -0.18
CA LEU A 272 8.53 1.52 -0.76
C LEU A 272 7.47 1.35 -1.87
N ALA A 273 6.59 2.33 -2.09
CA ALA A 273 5.54 2.27 -3.12
C ALA A 273 6.08 2.30 -4.56
N HIS A 274 7.34 2.66 -4.79
CA HIS A 274 7.92 2.82 -6.14
C HIS A 274 8.91 1.72 -6.56
N LEU A 275 9.23 0.76 -5.69
CA LEU A 275 10.17 -0.32 -6.02
C LEU A 275 9.58 -1.43 -6.92
N TRP A 276 8.28 -1.39 -7.23
CA TRP A 276 7.59 -2.46 -7.97
C TRP A 276 7.41 -2.20 -9.49
N ARG A 277 8.11 -1.21 -10.06
CA ARG A 277 8.07 -0.92 -11.51
C ARG A 277 9.34 -1.27 -12.30
N CYS A 278 10.30 -1.98 -11.72
CA CYS A 278 11.56 -2.31 -12.39
C CYS A 278 11.61 -3.80 -12.76
N GLY A 279 11.14 -4.10 -13.97
CA GLY A 279 11.07 -5.47 -14.47
C GLY A 279 11.04 -5.63 -15.99
N HIS A 280 11.58 -4.70 -16.79
CA HIS A 280 11.95 -5.01 -18.18
C HIS A 280 13.19 -4.20 -18.63
N PRO A 281 14.26 -4.86 -19.09
CA PRO A 281 15.37 -4.17 -19.73
C PRO A 281 14.94 -3.65 -21.11
N PRO A 282 15.33 -2.43 -21.52
CA PRO A 282 15.08 -1.95 -22.87
C PRO A 282 15.89 -2.79 -23.87
N THR A 283 15.20 -3.51 -24.75
CA THR A 283 15.80 -4.13 -25.92
C THR A 283 16.25 -3.00 -26.86
N GLY A 284 17.57 -2.80 -26.94
CA GLY A 284 18.17 -1.87 -27.89
C GLY A 284 17.87 -2.33 -29.32
N ARG A 285 17.21 -1.47 -30.10
CA ARG A 285 17.17 -1.58 -31.56
C ARG A 285 18.57 -1.27 -32.09
N SER A 286 19.24 -2.28 -32.65
CA SER A 286 20.26 -2.07 -33.67
C SER A 286 19.57 -1.75 -35.00
N GLY A 287 20.07 -0.73 -35.69
CA GLY A 287 19.60 -0.35 -37.02
C GLY A 287 20.57 0.62 -37.67
N ARG A 288 21.56 0.08 -38.37
CA ARG A 288 21.92 0.53 -39.72
C ARG A 288 21.51 -0.59 -40.67
#